data_AF-A0A967N226-F1
#
_entry.id   AF-A0A967N226-F1
#
_cell.length_a   1.000
_cell.length_b   1.000
_cell.length_c   1.000
_cell.angle_alpha   90.00
_cell.angle_beta   90.00
_cell.angle_gamma   90.00
#
_symmetry.space_group_name_H-M   'P 1'
#
loop_
_entity.id
_entity.type
_entity.pdbx_description
1 polymer ?
#
loop_
_entity_poly.entity_id
_entity_poly.type
_entity_poly.pdbx_seq_one_letter_code
_entity_poly.pdbx_strand_id
1 'polypeptide(L)' 'MIRLRILLDRASIEVYCNDGRVYIPHVVFPKENNLSLGATCSKGEVKAEYLRVHELKSSWE' A
#
# COMPACT_ATOMS: atom_id res chain seq x y z
N MET A 1 12.82 13.20 0.27
CA MET A 1 11.82 12.51 1.11
C MET A 1 10.85 11.80 0.19
N ILE A 2 10.51 10.54 0.47
CA ILE A 2 9.59 9.73 -0.36
C ILE A 2 8.26 9.66 0.38
N ARG A 3 7.17 9.95 -0.33
CA ARG A 3 5.80 9.76 0.17
C ARG A 3 5.12 8.70 -0.67
N LEU A 4 4.54 7.70 -0.01
CA LEU A 4 3.75 6.66 -0.64
C LEU A 4 2.30 6.76 -0.17
N ARG A 5 1.38 6.64 -1.11
CA ARG A 5 -0.03 6.32 -0.84
C ARG A 5 -0.33 5.03 -1.58
N ILE A 6 -0.77 4.02 -0.84
CA ILE A 6 -1.02 2.67 -1.37
C ILE A 6 -2.49 2.38 -1.16
N LEU A 7 -3.21 2.08 -2.24
CA LEU A 7 -4.57 1.55 -2.19
C LEU A 7 -4.50 0.04 -2.42
N LEU A 8 -5.22 -0.70 -1.58
CA LEU A 8 -5.33 -2.14 -1.63
C LEU A 8 -6.81 -2.48 -1.85
N ASP A 9 -7.13 -3.21 -2.91
CA ASP A 9 -8.44 -3.79 -3.17
C ASP A 9 -8.29 -5.31 -3.37
N ARG A 10 -9.41 -6.02 -3.48
CA ARG A 10 -9.50 -7.47 -3.64
C ARG A 10 -8.62 -8.04 -4.76
N ALA A 11 -8.38 -7.26 -5.81
CA ALA A 11 -7.61 -7.70 -6.98
C ALA A 11 -6.48 -6.74 -7.41
N SER A 12 -6.19 -5.69 -6.63
CA SER A 12 -5.24 -4.65 -7.03
C SER A 12 -4.44 -4.05 -5.88
N ILE A 13 -3.22 -3.63 -6.22
CA ILE A 13 -2.39 -2.73 -5.44
C ILE A 13 -2.10 -1.54 -6.33
N GLU A 14 -2.40 -0.33 -5.84
CA GLU A 14 -2.13 0.91 -6.55
C GLU A 14 -1.22 1.79 -5.70
N VAL A 15 -0.02 2.07 -6.21
CA VAL A 15 0.96 2.91 -5.52
C VAL A 15 1.07 4.26 -6.20
N TYR A 16 0.84 5.31 -5.42
CA TYR A 16 1.03 6.70 -5.81
C TYR A 16 2.23 7.27 -5.06
N CYS A 17 3.34 7.46 -5.76
CA CYS A 17 4.58 8.00 -5.21
C CYS A 17 4.64 9.51 -5.38
N ASN A 18 5.06 10.22 -4.33
CA ASN A 18 5.26 11.68 -4.31
C ASN A 18 4.08 12.42 -4.96
N ASP A 19 2.90 12.21 -4.38
CA ASP A 19 1.63 12.86 -4.78
C ASP A 19 1.19 12.55 -6.22
N GLY A 20 1.55 11.35 -6.71
CA GLY A 20 1.13 10.86 -8.03
C GLY A 20 2.13 11.16 -9.15
N ARG A 21 3.32 11.70 -8.82
CA ARG A 21 4.40 11.89 -9.79
C ARG A 21 4.84 10.59 -10.47
N VAL A 22 4.75 9.48 -9.74
CA VAL A 22 4.90 8.14 -10.30
C VAL A 22 3.74 7.28 -9.82
N TYR A 23 3.12 6.59 -10.77
CA TYR A 23 2.03 5.64 -10.54
C TYR A 23 2.49 4.24 -10.89
N ILE A 24 2.21 3.28 -10.00
CA ILE A 24 2.56 1.87 -10.19
C ILE A 24 1.32 1.02 -9.91
N PRO A 25 0.59 0.58 -10.95
CA PRO A 25 -0.49 -0.39 -10.82
C PRO A 25 0.05 -1.81 -10.76
N HIS A 26 -0.56 -2.66 -9.94
CA HIS A 26 -0.24 -4.07 -9.89
C HIS A 26 -1.48 -4.91 -9.61
N VAL A 27 -1.75 -5.91 -10.46
CA VAL A 27 -2.82 -6.89 -10.23
C VAL A 27 -2.31 -7.97 -9.30
N VAL A 28 -3.07 -8.31 -8.26
CA VAL A 28 -2.71 -9.34 -7.29
C VAL A 28 -3.94 -10.14 -6.89
N PHE A 29 -3.77 -11.42 -6.60
CA PHE A 29 -4.84 -12.29 -6.08
C PHE A 29 -4.39 -12.86 -4.73
N PRO A 30 -4.63 -12.14 -3.62
CA PRO A 30 -4.28 -12.62 -2.29
C PRO A 30 -5.13 -13.84 -1.92
N LYS A 31 -4.65 -14.65 -0.98
CA LYS A 31 -5.49 -15.69 -0.36
C LYS A 31 -6.67 -15.01 0.33
N GLU A 32 -7.87 -15.59 0.24
CA GLU A 32 -9.15 -14.96 0.66
C GLU A 32 -9.15 -14.30 2.04
N ASN A 33 -8.33 -14.79 2.98
CA ASN A 33 -8.32 -14.30 4.36
C ASN A 33 -7.00 -13.62 4.77
N ASN A 34 -6.12 -13.30 3.82
CA ASN A 34 -4.87 -12.62 4.15
C ASN A 34 -5.05 -11.10 4.18
N LEU A 35 -5.26 -10.57 5.38
CA LEU A 35 -5.32 -9.12 5.66
C LEU A 35 -4.06 -8.58 6.35
N SER A 36 -2.98 -9.35 6.35
CA SER A 36 -1.74 -8.96 7.04
C SER A 36 -1.02 -7.82 6.31
N LEU A 37 -0.46 -6.90 7.08
CA LEU A 37 0.39 -5.80 6.59
C LEU A 37 1.71 -5.81 7.35
N GLY A 38 2.80 -5.51 6.66
CA GLY A 38 4.12 -5.43 7.25
C GLY A 38 5.05 -4.52 6.46
N ALA A 39 6.01 -3.92 7.16
CA ALA A 39 7.11 -3.18 6.57
C ALA A 39 8.42 -3.85 7.00
N THR A 40 9.29 -4.13 6.04
CA THR A 40 10.56 -4.80 6.28
C THR A 40 11.71 -4.04 5.63
N CYS A 41 12.87 -4.04 6.28
CA CYS A 41 14.11 -3.53 5.73
C CYS A 41 15.12 -4.68 5.74
N SER A 42 15.57 -5.10 4.56
CA SER A 42 16.52 -6.23 4.44
C SER A 42 17.98 -5.80 4.56
N LYS A 43 18.30 -4.52 4.34
CA LYS A 43 19.67 -4.00 4.32
C LYS A 43 19.71 -2.57 4.88
N GLY A 44 20.52 -2.37 5.91
CA GLY A 44 20.70 -1.06 6.55
C GLY A 44 19.50 -0.65 7.40
N GLU A 45 19.35 0.66 7.59
CA GLU A 45 18.33 1.25 8.42
C GLU A 45 17.43 2.17 7.58
N VAL A 46 16.12 2.06 7.79
CA VAL A 46 15.11 2.92 7.16
C VAL A 46 14.27 3.53 8.26
N LYS A 47 14.17 4.86 8.25
CA LYS A 47 13.26 5.59 9.13
C LYS A 47 11.96 5.90 8.40
N ALA A 48 10.84 5.40 8.93
CA ALA A 48 9.51 5.82 8.52
C ALA A 48 9.06 6.98 9.41
N GLU A 49 8.94 8.19 8.85
CA GLU A 49 8.47 9.36 9.62
C GLU A 49 7.01 9.19 10.09
N TYR A 50 6.17 8.56 9.27
CA TYR A 50 4.81 8.18 9.64
C TYR A 50 4.33 6.99 8.82
N LEU A 51 3.46 6.17 9.41
CA LEU A 51 2.68 5.13 8.75
C LEU A 51 1.24 5.26 9.25
N ARG A 52 0.28 5.37 8.33
CA ARG A 52 -1.15 5.42 8.65
C ARG A 52 -1.88 4.42 7.78
N VAL A 53 -2.72 3.61 8.41
CA VAL A 53 -3.55 2.61 7.76
C VAL A 53 -5.00 3.01 7.97
N HIS A 54 -5.77 3.06 6.89
CA HIS A 54 -7.18 3.40 6.90
C HIS A 54 -7.94 2.25 6.25
N GLU A 55 -8.92 1.70 6.96
CA GLU A 55 -9.87 0.76 6.38
C GLU A 55 -10.78 1.50 5.41
N LEU A 56 -10.96 0.94 4.20
CA LEU A 56 -11.83 1.48 3.18
C LEU A 56 -13.15 0.70 3.19
N LYS A 57 -14.26 1.43 3.14
CA LYS A 57 -15.58 0.83 2.96
C LYS A 57 -15.78 0.45 1.50
N SER A 58 -16.64 -0.55 1.27
CA SER A 58 -17.14 -0.84 -0.08
C SER A 58 -17.77 0.41 -0.68
N SER A 59 -17.46 0.71 -1.94
CA SER A 59 -18.14 1.78 -2.69
C SER A 59 -19.47 1.33 -3.30
N TRP A 60 -19.82 0.05 -3.16
CA TRP A 60 -21.06 -0.55 -3.65
C TRP A 60 -22.17 -0.58 -2.58
N GLU A 61 -21.84 -0.16 -1.36
CA GLU A 61 -22.77 -0.04 -0.23
C GLU A 61 -22.99 1.42 0.15
#